data_AF-A0A6P7Z990-F1
#
_entry.id   AF-A0A6P7Z990-F1
#
_cell.length_a   1.000
_cell.length_b   1.000
_cell.length_c   1.000
_cell.angle_alpha   90.00
_cell.angle_beta   90.00
_cell.angle_gamma   90.00
#
_symmetry.space_group_name_H-M   'P 1'
#
loop_
_entity.id
_entity.type
_entity.pdbx_description
1 polymer ?
#
loop_
_entity_poly.entity_id
_entity_poly.type
_entity_poly.pdbx_seq_one_letter_code
_entity_poly.pdbx_strand_id
1 'polypeptide(L)'
;MDAADRQKDVCLQTLELTGSSDHPPVVLACRKLSGVQQSEGCCSVSVAFSGLVTQESCCRFTCELLKHVLYQRQQLPLPYDQLVYFYQRPCQQQADELFQKRWCTNLAESKKCQRILAELEQLFGHLETLFSLTLVPRVLLLLGGNTVCPRELYEVNMEGIKVGNGEQSLKTSFCMQKIFRTLFLADVFSDLQSPAIMGAMLLVQGHRDCGIDWFRPKLAYKEPSCSRRLAINLSCCDMTLAPALHEAAASTFQDYIWFQAPVTLKGFHE
;
A
#
# COMPACT_ATOMS: atom_id res chain seq x y z
N MET A 1 45.56 -27.44 13.23
CA MET A 1 44.44 -27.23 14.17
C MET A 1 44.04 -25.76 14.08
N ASP A 2 43.59 -25.27 12.92
CA ASP A 2 42.28 -25.50 12.26
C ASP A 2 41.12 -24.91 13.08
N ALA A 3 40.17 -24.13 12.55
CA ALA A 3 39.91 -23.68 11.18
C ALA A 3 38.84 -22.55 11.17
N ALA A 4 38.89 -21.75 10.09
CA ALA A 4 37.79 -21.15 9.32
C ALA A 4 36.79 -20.20 10.03
N ASP A 5 36.81 -18.89 9.78
CA ASP A 5 36.49 -18.19 8.52
C ASP A 5 35.10 -18.57 7.96
N ARG A 6 34.14 -17.65 8.08
CA ARG A 6 32.83 -17.71 7.41
C ARG A 6 32.63 -16.40 6.64
N GLN A 7 33.38 -16.30 5.54
CA GLN A 7 33.00 -15.62 4.32
C GLN A 7 31.52 -15.90 4.02
N LYS A 8 30.66 -14.87 4.01
CA LYS A 8 29.30 -15.01 3.47
C LYS A 8 29.40 -14.84 1.95
N ASP A 9 29.15 -15.93 1.25
CA ASP A 9 29.16 -16.03 -0.21
C ASP A 9 28.32 -14.93 -0.87
N VAL A 10 29.00 -14.07 -1.61
CA VAL A 10 28.40 -13.18 -2.61
C VAL A 10 28.31 -13.98 -3.89
N CYS A 11 27.11 -14.45 -4.25
CA CYS A 11 26.89 -15.13 -5.52
C CYS A 11 26.78 -14.08 -6.64
N LEU A 12 27.90 -13.79 -7.30
CA LEU A 12 27.96 -13.09 -8.58
C LEU A 12 27.67 -14.11 -9.69
N GLN A 13 26.49 -14.06 -10.30
CA GLN A 13 26.24 -14.77 -11.55
C GLN A 13 26.41 -13.81 -12.73
N THR A 14 27.55 -13.93 -13.39
CA THR A 14 27.83 -13.37 -14.71
C THR A 14 27.17 -14.27 -15.75
N LEU A 15 26.24 -13.73 -16.53
CA LEU A 15 25.78 -14.37 -17.78
C LEU A 15 26.42 -13.61 -18.94
N GLU A 16 27.49 -14.19 -19.50
CA GLU A 16 28.07 -13.71 -20.75
C GLU A 16 27.26 -14.29 -21.92
N LEU A 17 26.68 -13.40 -22.73
CA LEU A 17 26.23 -13.71 -24.08
C LEU A 17 27.28 -13.17 -25.04
N THR A 18 27.97 -14.07 -25.72
CA THR A 18 28.98 -13.76 -26.74
C THR A 18 28.32 -13.18 -27.99
N GLY A 19 28.88 -12.06 -28.47
CA GLY A 19 28.42 -11.37 -29.68
C GLY A 19 29.23 -10.11 -30.00
N SER A 20 30.47 -10.32 -30.43
CA SER A 20 31.33 -9.46 -31.27
C SER A 20 30.99 -7.96 -31.50
N SER A 21 31.98 -7.12 -31.15
CA SER A 21 32.38 -5.81 -31.72
C SER A 21 32.12 -4.55 -30.87
N ASP A 22 33.21 -4.07 -30.28
CA ASP A 22 33.58 -2.68 -29.92
C ASP A 22 32.57 -1.79 -29.21
N HIS A 23 32.27 -2.07 -27.94
CA HIS A 23 31.96 -1.07 -26.91
C HIS A 23 32.36 -1.60 -25.52
N PRO A 24 32.76 -0.74 -24.56
CA PRO A 24 33.11 -1.20 -23.21
C PRO A 24 31.87 -1.83 -22.53
N PRO A 25 32.03 -2.94 -21.79
CA PRO A 25 30.91 -3.64 -21.20
C PRO A 25 30.31 -2.77 -20.08
N VAL A 26 29.08 -2.29 -20.31
CA VAL A 26 28.27 -1.67 -19.26
C VAL A 26 27.84 -2.78 -18.31
N VAL A 27 28.57 -2.94 -17.21
CA VAL A 27 28.19 -3.81 -16.10
C VAL A 27 26.95 -3.22 -15.44
N LEU A 28 25.79 -3.65 -15.91
CA LEU A 28 24.47 -3.28 -15.41
C LEU A 28 24.23 -4.00 -14.08
N ALA A 29 24.86 -3.53 -13.02
CA ALA A 29 24.58 -3.97 -11.66
C ALA A 29 23.28 -3.32 -11.14
N CYS A 30 22.17 -3.52 -11.86
CA CYS A 30 20.85 -3.38 -11.25
C CYS A 30 20.69 -4.55 -10.28
N ARG A 31 20.99 -4.32 -8.99
CA ARG A 31 20.52 -5.23 -7.94
C ARG A 31 19.00 -5.32 -8.06
N LYS A 32 18.50 -6.42 -8.64
CA LYS A 32 17.13 -6.89 -8.47
C LYS A 32 16.94 -7.14 -6.98
N LEU A 33 16.55 -6.12 -6.23
CA LEU A 33 16.02 -6.28 -4.88
C LEU A 33 14.55 -6.72 -4.97
N SER A 34 14.29 -7.81 -5.70
CA SER A 34 13.09 -8.61 -5.52
C SER A 34 13.43 -9.69 -4.49
N GLY A 35 13.69 -9.24 -3.26
CA GLY A 35 13.91 -10.12 -2.12
C GLY A 35 12.72 -10.01 -1.19
N VAL A 36 11.87 -11.04 -1.16
CA VAL A 36 10.91 -11.21 -0.07
C VAL A 36 11.72 -11.67 1.14
N GLN A 37 11.82 -10.85 2.18
CA GLN A 37 12.33 -11.30 3.47
C GLN A 37 11.14 -11.79 4.31
N GLN A 38 11.09 -13.10 4.56
CA GLN A 38 10.13 -13.73 5.45
C GLN A 38 10.83 -14.05 6.78
N SER A 39 10.39 -13.38 7.84
CA SER A 39 10.58 -13.78 9.23
C SER A 39 9.19 -14.17 9.75
N GLU A 40 9.07 -15.17 10.64
CA GLU A 40 7.78 -15.64 11.16
C GLU A 40 6.89 -14.46 11.58
N GLY A 41 5.80 -14.22 10.85
CA GLY A 41 4.84 -13.13 11.10
C GLY A 41 5.13 -11.77 10.44
N CYS A 42 6.32 -11.54 9.85
CA CYS A 42 6.68 -10.28 9.20
C CYS A 42 7.14 -10.50 7.75
N CYS A 43 6.35 -10.00 6.80
CA CYS A 43 6.63 -10.03 5.37
C CYS A 43 6.88 -8.61 4.85
N SER A 44 7.84 -8.45 3.94
CA SER A 44 8.08 -7.18 3.25
C SER A 44 8.24 -7.38 1.75
N VAL A 45 7.67 -6.46 0.98
CA VAL A 45 7.75 -6.41 -0.48
C VAL A 45 8.27 -5.05 -0.89
N SER A 46 9.31 -5.03 -1.72
CA SER A 46 9.89 -3.78 -2.22
C SER A 46 9.56 -3.57 -3.69
N VAL A 47 9.09 -2.37 -4.03
CA VAL A 47 8.76 -1.95 -5.40
C VAL A 47 9.56 -0.70 -5.73
N ALA A 48 10.51 -0.83 -6.65
CA ALA A 48 11.35 0.28 -7.09
C ALA A 48 10.88 0.82 -8.45
N PHE A 49 10.56 2.10 -8.54
CA PHE A 49 10.22 2.81 -9.78
C PHE A 49 11.48 3.35 -10.46
N SER A 50 11.48 3.42 -11.79
CA SER A 50 12.62 3.92 -12.59
C SER A 50 12.59 5.44 -12.79
N GLY A 51 11.81 6.17 -12.00
CA GLY A 51 11.57 7.60 -12.18
C GLY A 51 10.75 8.18 -11.03
N LEU A 52 10.53 9.48 -11.09
CA LEU A 52 9.75 10.23 -10.11
C LEU A 52 8.26 9.90 -10.23
N VAL A 53 7.51 10.13 -9.16
CA VAL A 53 6.05 9.98 -9.14
C VAL A 53 5.40 11.25 -8.61
N THR A 54 4.14 11.51 -8.95
CA THR A 54 3.43 12.67 -8.40
C THR A 54 2.87 12.36 -7.02
N GLN A 55 2.59 13.40 -6.24
CA GLN A 55 1.90 13.28 -4.95
C GLN A 55 0.49 12.70 -5.10
N GLU A 56 -0.20 13.06 -6.19
CA GLU A 56 -1.49 12.46 -6.56
C GLU A 56 -1.35 10.95 -6.81
N SER A 57 -0.28 10.52 -7.51
CA SER A 57 -0.01 9.10 -7.70
C SER A 57 0.16 8.38 -6.36
N CYS A 58 0.89 8.95 -5.39
CA CYS A 58 1.06 8.37 -4.05
C CYS A 58 -0.29 8.19 -3.32
N CYS A 59 -1.18 9.16 -3.45
CA CYS A 59 -2.54 9.04 -2.92
C CYS A 59 -3.28 7.88 -3.59
N ARG A 60 -3.23 7.78 -4.93
CA ARG A 60 -3.86 6.69 -5.68
C ARG A 60 -3.28 5.33 -5.29
N PHE A 61 -1.97 5.21 -5.13
CA PHE A 61 -1.31 3.98 -4.68
C PHE A 61 -1.87 3.53 -3.33
N THR A 62 -1.97 4.48 -2.39
CA THR A 62 -2.51 4.22 -1.06
C THR A 62 -3.96 3.76 -1.14
N CYS A 63 -4.84 4.52 -1.80
CA CYS A 63 -6.26 4.17 -1.90
C CYS A 63 -6.47 2.79 -2.53
N GLU A 64 -5.79 2.49 -3.63
CA GLU A 64 -5.92 1.21 -4.33
C GLU A 64 -5.35 0.04 -3.52
N LEU A 65 -4.23 0.24 -2.82
CA LEU A 65 -3.69 -0.77 -1.91
C LEU A 65 -4.65 -1.06 -0.75
N LEU A 66 -5.27 -0.02 -0.17
CA LEU A 66 -6.27 -0.18 0.89
C LEU A 66 -7.49 -0.96 0.40
N LYS A 67 -8.05 -0.59 -0.76
CA LYS A 67 -9.15 -1.35 -1.40
C LYS A 67 -8.77 -2.81 -1.61
N HIS A 68 -7.57 -3.05 -2.14
CA HIS A 68 -7.07 -4.39 -2.43
C HIS A 68 -6.91 -5.22 -1.16
N VAL A 69 -6.29 -4.68 -0.10
CA VAL A 69 -6.11 -5.38 1.18
C VAL A 69 -7.47 -5.70 1.79
N LEU A 70 -8.42 -4.76 1.82
CA LEU A 70 -9.75 -4.99 2.36
C LEU A 70 -10.48 -6.13 1.63
N TYR A 71 -10.35 -6.21 0.31
CA TYR A 71 -10.91 -7.31 -0.47
C TYR A 71 -10.19 -8.65 -0.21
N GLN A 72 -8.86 -8.69 -0.29
CA GLN A 72 -8.07 -9.91 -0.06
C GLN A 72 -8.25 -10.48 1.36
N ARG A 73 -8.48 -9.60 2.35
CA ARG A 73 -8.76 -9.99 3.74
C ARG A 73 -10.25 -10.19 4.02
N GLN A 74 -11.09 -10.37 2.99
CA GLN A 74 -12.52 -10.67 3.10
C GLN A 74 -13.29 -9.67 3.99
N GLN A 75 -12.81 -8.42 4.05
CA GLN A 75 -13.51 -7.33 4.71
C GLN A 75 -14.54 -6.68 3.77
N LEU A 76 -14.40 -6.93 2.47
CA LEU A 76 -15.36 -6.58 1.43
C LEU A 76 -15.72 -7.85 0.65
N PRO A 77 -17.01 -8.07 0.30
CA PRO A 77 -17.43 -9.27 -0.42
C PRO A 77 -17.02 -9.24 -1.91
N LEU A 78 -16.80 -8.05 -2.47
CA LEU A 78 -16.34 -7.84 -3.83
C LEU A 78 -15.31 -6.70 -3.86
N PRO A 79 -14.49 -6.59 -4.93
CA PRO A 79 -13.63 -5.43 -5.13
C PRO A 79 -14.43 -4.13 -5.05
N TYR A 80 -13.86 -3.11 -4.40
CA TYR A 80 -14.55 -1.84 -4.13
C TYR A 80 -15.21 -1.23 -5.38
N ASP A 81 -14.51 -1.18 -6.52
CA ASP A 81 -15.05 -0.55 -7.73
C ASP A 81 -16.27 -1.31 -8.29
N GLN A 82 -16.36 -2.62 -8.07
CA GLN A 82 -17.55 -3.41 -8.40
C GLN A 82 -18.70 -3.11 -7.43
N LEU A 83 -18.40 -2.97 -6.14
CA LEU A 83 -19.41 -2.60 -5.13
C LEU A 83 -20.03 -1.24 -5.42
N VAL A 84 -19.22 -0.24 -5.76
CA VAL A 84 -19.67 1.09 -6.18
C VAL A 84 -20.64 0.95 -7.37
N TYR A 85 -20.28 0.18 -8.39
CA TYR A 85 -21.14 -0.04 -9.56
C TYR A 85 -22.51 -0.65 -9.19
N PHE A 86 -22.54 -1.66 -8.32
CA PHE A 86 -23.79 -2.35 -7.95
C PHE A 86 -24.67 -1.57 -6.97
N TYR A 87 -24.08 -0.85 -6.02
CA TYR A 87 -24.82 -0.27 -4.89
C TYR A 87 -25.04 1.25 -4.99
N GLN A 88 -24.29 1.96 -5.83
CA GLN A 88 -24.49 3.40 -6.07
C GLN A 88 -25.39 3.71 -7.28
N ARG A 89 -25.65 2.75 -8.19
CA ARG A 89 -26.74 2.93 -9.15
C ARG A 89 -28.07 2.87 -8.39
N PRO A 90 -28.91 3.93 -8.46
CA PRO A 90 -30.33 3.75 -8.17
C PRO A 90 -30.82 2.60 -9.04
N CYS A 91 -31.77 1.82 -8.55
CA CYS A 91 -32.51 0.84 -9.32
C CYS A 91 -33.34 1.55 -10.42
N GLN A 92 -32.66 2.19 -11.38
CA GLN A 92 -33.21 2.96 -12.47
C GLN A 92 -32.75 2.31 -13.78
N GLN A 93 -33.67 1.47 -14.25
CA GLN A 93 -34.05 1.27 -15.65
C GLN A 93 -33.22 0.24 -16.46
N GLN A 94 -33.91 -0.86 -16.79
CA GLN A 94 -33.76 -1.73 -17.98
C GLN A 94 -32.50 -2.61 -18.11
N ALA A 95 -32.23 -3.50 -17.15
CA ALA A 95 -31.43 -4.69 -17.46
C ALA A 95 -31.98 -5.91 -16.71
N ASP A 96 -32.48 -6.89 -17.48
CA ASP A 96 -32.92 -8.24 -17.10
C ASP A 96 -33.34 -8.46 -15.64
N GLU A 97 -34.66 -8.48 -15.42
CA GLU A 97 -35.29 -8.73 -14.11
C GLU A 97 -34.81 -10.01 -13.40
N LEU A 98 -34.24 -10.98 -14.13
CA LEU A 98 -33.75 -12.23 -13.56
C LEU A 98 -32.37 -12.10 -12.91
N PHE A 99 -31.48 -11.24 -13.41
CA PHE A 99 -30.17 -11.03 -12.82
C PHE A 99 -30.23 -10.07 -11.63
N GLN A 100 -31.13 -9.10 -11.66
CA GLN A 100 -31.24 -8.07 -10.61
C GLN A 100 -31.94 -8.59 -9.33
N LYS A 101 -32.91 -9.51 -9.47
CA LYS A 101 -33.67 -10.09 -8.34
C LYS A 101 -32.86 -11.02 -7.43
N ARG A 102 -31.73 -11.57 -7.90
CA ARG A 102 -30.94 -12.56 -7.13
C ARG A 102 -29.94 -11.93 -6.15
N TRP A 103 -29.63 -10.64 -6.32
CA TRP A 103 -28.66 -9.89 -5.50
C TRP A 103 -29.30 -8.75 -4.70
N CYS A 104 -30.53 -8.34 -5.06
CA CYS A 104 -31.35 -7.38 -4.30
C CYS A 104 -32.24 -8.07 -3.26
N THR A 105 -31.81 -9.20 -2.69
CA THR A 105 -32.67 -10.06 -1.88
C THR A 105 -32.92 -9.53 -0.47
N ASN A 106 -32.15 -8.53 0.00
CA ASN A 106 -32.39 -7.89 1.30
C ASN A 106 -32.16 -6.37 1.25
N LEU A 107 -33.26 -5.61 1.28
CA LEU A 107 -33.26 -4.15 1.31
C LEU A 107 -32.55 -3.56 2.54
N ALA A 108 -32.58 -4.25 3.68
CA ALA A 108 -31.89 -3.82 4.91
C ALA A 108 -30.37 -4.00 4.83
N GLU A 109 -29.93 -5.06 4.15
CA GLU A 109 -28.52 -5.40 3.94
C GLU A 109 -27.90 -4.45 2.91
N SER A 110 -28.62 -4.17 1.82
CA SER A 110 -28.27 -3.12 0.86
C SER A 110 -28.03 -1.75 1.53
N LYS A 111 -28.87 -1.36 2.50
CA LYS A 111 -28.67 -0.10 3.25
C LYS A 111 -27.43 -0.11 4.14
N LYS A 112 -27.05 -1.26 4.71
CA LYS A 112 -25.81 -1.39 5.50
C LYS A 112 -24.59 -1.29 4.58
N CYS A 113 -24.62 -1.96 3.43
CA CYS A 113 -23.59 -1.91 2.41
C CYS A 113 -23.40 -0.48 1.89
N GLN A 114 -24.48 0.22 1.56
CA GLN A 114 -24.43 1.63 1.13
C GLN A 114 -23.81 2.55 2.19
N ARG A 115 -24.09 2.33 3.48
CA ARG A 115 -23.46 3.11 4.57
C ARG A 115 -21.95 2.86 4.63
N ILE A 116 -21.51 1.61 4.59
CA ILE A 116 -20.08 1.27 4.64
C ILE A 116 -19.35 1.82 3.41
N LEU A 117 -19.98 1.75 2.22
CA LEU A 117 -19.42 2.34 1.00
C LEU A 117 -19.31 3.87 1.10
N ALA A 118 -20.30 4.54 1.67
CA ALA A 118 -20.23 5.98 1.92
C ALA A 118 -19.13 6.34 2.94
N GLU A 119 -18.93 5.54 3.99
CA GLU A 119 -17.82 5.72 4.94
C GLU A 119 -16.45 5.53 4.26
N LEU A 120 -16.33 4.55 3.37
CA LEU A 120 -15.12 4.32 2.57
C LEU A 120 -14.85 5.47 1.58
N GLU A 121 -15.87 5.92 0.86
CA GLU A 121 -15.76 7.04 -0.07
C GLU A 121 -15.37 8.33 0.66
N GLN A 122 -15.98 8.58 1.82
CA GLN A 122 -15.59 9.68 2.69
C GLN A 122 -14.12 9.53 3.13
N LEU A 123 -13.68 8.35 3.58
CA LEU A 123 -12.29 8.12 3.96
C LEU A 123 -11.32 8.42 2.81
N PHE A 124 -11.62 7.96 1.59
CA PHE A 124 -10.78 8.21 0.42
C PHE A 124 -10.74 9.70 0.05
N GLY A 125 -11.85 10.44 0.13
CA GLY A 125 -11.86 11.89 -0.11
C GLY A 125 -11.01 12.67 0.90
N HIS A 126 -11.03 12.26 2.18
CA HIS A 126 -10.16 12.88 3.20
C HIS A 126 -8.70 12.49 3.04
N LEU A 127 -8.40 11.29 2.53
CA LEU A 127 -7.04 10.94 2.13
C LEU A 127 -6.56 11.82 0.99
N GLU A 128 -7.34 12.00 -0.07
CA GLU A 128 -6.99 12.90 -1.18
C GLU A 128 -6.71 14.32 -0.68
N THR A 129 -7.53 14.82 0.24
CA THR A 129 -7.31 16.13 0.89
C THR A 129 -6.00 16.15 1.67
N LEU A 130 -5.74 15.16 2.52
CA LEU A 130 -4.51 15.08 3.32
C LEU A 130 -3.26 15.01 2.43
N PHE A 131 -3.30 14.17 1.39
CA PHE A 131 -2.22 14.07 0.41
C PHE A 131 -2.06 15.35 -0.40
N SER A 132 -3.04 16.24 -0.50
CA SER A 132 -2.85 17.55 -1.15
C SER A 132 -2.15 18.57 -0.24
N LEU A 133 -2.26 18.40 1.09
CA LEU A 133 -1.75 19.34 2.09
C LEU A 133 -0.32 19.01 2.56
N THR A 134 0.06 17.73 2.54
CA THR A 134 1.36 17.28 3.06
C THR A 134 1.85 16.03 2.35
N LEU A 135 3.16 15.80 2.40
CA LEU A 135 3.73 14.51 2.00
C LEU A 135 3.30 13.44 3.01
N VAL A 136 3.24 12.20 2.56
CA VAL A 136 2.83 11.08 3.39
C VAL A 136 3.91 10.01 3.31
N PRO A 137 4.83 9.93 4.29
CA PRO A 137 5.90 8.95 4.26
C PRO A 137 5.38 7.53 4.53
N ARG A 138 4.42 7.35 5.45
CA ARG A 138 3.91 6.02 5.82
C ARG A 138 2.40 6.04 6.06
N VAL A 139 1.76 4.95 5.67
CA VAL A 139 0.33 4.69 5.91
C VAL A 139 0.18 3.30 6.51
N LEU A 140 -0.63 3.17 7.56
CA LEU A 140 -0.91 1.92 8.25
C LEU A 140 -2.40 1.61 8.20
N LEU A 141 -2.74 0.43 7.70
CA LEU A 141 -4.05 -0.19 7.83
C LEU A 141 -3.98 -1.28 8.88
N LEU A 142 -4.71 -1.07 9.98
CA LEU A 142 -4.80 -1.98 11.10
C LEU A 142 -6.11 -2.77 10.98
N LEU A 143 -6.04 -4.10 10.95
CA LEU A 143 -7.24 -4.95 10.99
C LEU A 143 -7.35 -5.67 12.34
N GLY A 144 -8.51 -5.51 12.97
CA GLY A 144 -8.86 -6.14 14.24
C GLY A 144 -8.09 -5.59 15.44
N GLY A 145 -8.53 -5.94 16.65
CA GLY A 145 -7.88 -5.52 17.89
C GLY A 145 -8.00 -4.01 18.13
N ASN A 146 -6.91 -3.39 18.59
CA ASN A 146 -6.81 -1.96 18.84
C ASN A 146 -5.54 -1.38 18.19
N THR A 147 -5.32 -0.08 18.32
CA THR A 147 -4.16 0.56 17.67
C THR A 147 -2.79 0.17 18.21
N VAL A 148 -2.72 -0.41 19.41
CA VAL A 148 -1.46 -0.84 20.04
C VAL A 148 -1.17 -2.31 19.70
N CYS A 149 -2.21 -3.15 19.67
CA CYS A 149 -2.13 -4.57 19.37
C CYS A 149 -3.18 -4.95 18.33
N PRO A 150 -2.96 -4.62 17.03
CA PRO A 150 -3.83 -5.06 15.96
C PRO A 150 -3.58 -6.55 15.67
N ARG A 151 -4.57 -7.23 15.08
CA ARG A 151 -4.37 -8.63 14.64
C ARG A 151 -3.48 -8.67 13.40
N GLU A 152 -3.72 -7.75 12.47
CA GLU A 152 -2.94 -7.61 11.25
C GLU A 152 -2.59 -6.14 11.00
N LEU A 153 -1.38 -5.91 10.52
CA LEU A 153 -0.83 -4.60 10.17
C LEU A 153 -0.38 -4.62 8.71
N TYR A 154 -0.92 -3.71 7.92
CA TYR A 154 -0.47 -3.47 6.54
C TYR A 154 0.11 -2.07 6.46
N GLU A 155 1.34 -1.99 5.98
CA GLU A 155 2.08 -0.75 5.87
C GLU A 155 2.38 -0.44 4.41
N VAL A 156 2.09 0.80 4.00
CA VAL A 156 2.58 1.39 2.75
C VAL A 156 3.66 2.39 3.13
N ASN A 157 4.91 2.02 2.89
CA ASN A 157 6.07 2.86 3.14
C ASN A 157 6.49 3.56 1.85
N MET A 158 6.46 4.89 1.87
CA MET A 158 6.78 5.80 0.77
C MET A 158 7.96 6.72 1.11
N GLU A 159 8.71 6.49 2.18
CA GLU A 159 9.90 7.28 2.53
C GLU A 159 10.96 7.27 1.40
N GLY A 160 11.03 6.19 0.63
CA GLY A 160 11.93 6.06 -0.51
C GLY A 160 11.43 6.72 -1.79
N ILE A 161 10.25 7.32 -1.79
CA ILE A 161 9.65 7.95 -2.97
C ILE A 161 10.18 9.37 -3.15
N LYS A 162 10.59 9.67 -4.38
CA LYS A 162 10.93 11.03 -4.82
C LYS A 162 9.76 11.59 -5.62
N VAL A 163 9.18 12.68 -5.13
CA VAL A 163 8.04 13.34 -5.77
C VAL A 163 8.54 14.29 -6.86
N GLY A 164 8.03 14.11 -8.07
CA GLY A 164 8.33 14.96 -9.22
C GLY A 164 7.15 15.86 -9.60
N ASN A 165 7.40 16.79 -10.51
CA ASN A 165 6.33 17.52 -11.18
C ASN A 165 5.62 16.61 -12.20
N GLY A 166 4.39 16.96 -12.60
CA GLY A 166 3.55 16.09 -13.45
C GLY A 166 4.18 15.69 -14.79
N GLU A 167 5.04 16.54 -15.36
CA GLU A 167 5.67 16.31 -16.68
C GLU A 167 6.84 15.31 -16.64
N GLN A 168 7.62 15.28 -15.55
CA GLN A 168 8.77 14.40 -15.39
C GLN A 168 8.43 13.10 -14.64
N SER A 169 7.18 12.98 -14.20
CA SER A 169 6.71 11.85 -13.40
C SER A 169 6.22 10.70 -14.25
N LEU A 170 6.41 9.49 -13.74
CA LEU A 170 5.85 8.28 -14.32
C LEU A 170 4.32 8.31 -14.28
N LYS A 171 3.70 7.71 -15.30
CA LYS A 171 2.24 7.54 -15.33
C LYS A 171 1.79 6.67 -14.15
N THR A 172 0.78 7.13 -13.41
CA THR A 172 0.20 6.41 -12.26
C THR A 172 -0.17 4.96 -12.61
N SER A 173 -0.76 4.72 -13.80
CA SER A 173 -1.17 3.39 -14.25
C SER A 173 0.00 2.39 -14.36
N PHE A 174 1.15 2.85 -14.85
CA PHE A 174 2.35 2.03 -14.95
C PHE A 174 2.87 1.63 -13.57
N CYS A 175 2.95 2.59 -12.64
CA CYS A 175 3.37 2.34 -11.27
C CYS A 175 2.40 1.40 -10.55
N MET A 176 1.09 1.61 -10.68
CA MET A 176 0.05 0.74 -10.13
C MET A 176 0.15 -0.70 -10.63
N GLN A 177 0.31 -0.88 -11.94
CA GLN A 177 0.49 -2.21 -12.53
C GLN A 177 1.74 -2.89 -11.98
N LYS A 178 2.84 -2.14 -11.82
CA LYS A 178 4.08 -2.66 -11.24
C LYS A 178 3.89 -3.09 -9.79
N ILE A 179 3.25 -2.26 -8.97
CA ILE A 179 2.94 -2.57 -7.56
C ILE A 179 2.16 -3.87 -7.48
N PHE A 180 1.00 -3.96 -8.14
CA PHE A 180 0.15 -5.15 -8.04
C PHE A 180 0.75 -6.38 -8.68
N ARG A 181 1.51 -6.25 -9.77
CA ARG A 181 2.27 -7.37 -10.34
C ARG A 181 3.30 -7.90 -9.35
N THR A 182 4.03 -7.02 -8.65
CA THR A 182 5.01 -7.45 -7.66
C THR A 182 4.34 -8.10 -6.45
N LEU A 183 3.23 -7.54 -5.95
CA LEU A 183 2.46 -8.15 -4.85
C LEU A 183 1.92 -9.52 -5.23
N PHE A 184 1.38 -9.65 -6.44
CA PHE A 184 0.87 -10.92 -6.96
C PHE A 184 1.98 -11.97 -7.07
N LEU A 185 3.15 -11.61 -7.62
CA LEU A 185 4.29 -12.53 -7.73
C LEU A 185 4.90 -12.90 -6.38
N ALA A 186 4.78 -12.02 -5.38
CA ALA A 186 5.25 -12.28 -4.01
C ALA A 186 4.24 -13.10 -3.17
N ASP A 187 3.03 -13.33 -3.70
CA ASP A 187 1.99 -14.17 -3.12
C ASP A 187 1.70 -13.90 -1.63
N VAL A 188 1.70 -12.62 -1.25
CA VAL A 188 1.66 -12.18 0.16
C VAL A 188 0.29 -12.32 0.85
N PHE A 189 -0.74 -12.64 0.08
CA PHE A 189 -2.12 -12.81 0.54
C PHE A 189 -2.60 -14.28 0.47
N SER A 190 -1.69 -15.24 0.33
CA SER A 190 -1.95 -16.67 0.13
C SER A 190 -2.55 -17.44 1.31
N ASP A 191 -3.05 -16.77 2.35
CA ASP A 191 -3.53 -17.50 3.52
C ASP A 191 -4.76 -18.33 3.20
N LEU A 192 -4.69 -19.60 3.59
CA LEU A 192 -5.80 -20.54 3.44
C LEU A 192 -6.90 -20.33 4.51
N GLN A 193 -6.62 -19.55 5.56
CA GLN A 193 -7.60 -19.25 6.60
C GLN A 193 -8.44 -18.03 6.20
N SER A 194 -9.75 -18.23 6.08
CA SER A 194 -10.73 -17.14 5.98
C SER A 194 -10.66 -16.28 7.24
N PRO A 195 -10.21 -15.01 7.15
CA PRO A 195 -10.18 -14.14 8.30
C PRO A 195 -11.60 -13.76 8.73
N ALA A 196 -11.82 -13.63 10.03
CA ALA A 196 -13.08 -13.09 10.54
C ALA A 196 -13.29 -11.65 10.07
N ILE A 197 -14.55 -11.21 10.02
CA ILE A 197 -14.89 -9.81 9.83
C ILE A 197 -14.30 -9.00 10.99
N MET A 198 -13.51 -7.98 10.67
CA MET A 198 -12.77 -7.15 11.61
C MET A 198 -13.09 -5.67 11.40
N GLY A 199 -12.84 -4.88 12.45
CA GLY A 199 -12.75 -3.44 12.30
C GLY A 199 -11.41 -3.06 11.66
N ALA A 200 -11.43 -2.16 10.69
CA ALA A 200 -10.26 -1.58 10.05
C ALA A 200 -10.08 -0.13 10.51
N MET A 201 -8.87 0.20 10.96
CA MET A 201 -8.48 1.56 11.34
C MET A 201 -7.32 2.01 10.45
N LEU A 202 -7.36 3.27 10.04
CA LEU A 202 -6.31 3.87 9.21
C LEU A 202 -5.51 4.89 10.02
N LEU A 203 -4.19 4.75 9.97
CA LEU A 203 -3.26 5.76 10.44
C LEU A 203 -2.38 6.22 9.29
N VAL A 204 -2.08 7.51 9.26
CA VAL A 204 -1.33 8.17 8.20
C VAL A 204 -0.31 9.09 8.84
N GLN A 205 0.93 9.13 8.35
CA GLN A 205 1.87 10.17 8.75
C GLN A 205 1.70 11.42 7.91
N GLY A 206 1.77 12.58 8.55
CA GLY A 206 1.75 13.87 7.88
C GLY A 206 2.50 14.90 8.71
N HIS A 207 2.85 16.03 8.09
CA HIS A 207 3.45 17.15 8.81
C HIS A 207 2.51 17.65 9.92
N ARG A 208 3.05 17.92 11.12
CA ARG A 208 2.24 18.36 12.28
C ARG A 208 1.34 19.57 12.00
N ASP A 209 1.81 20.48 11.16
CA ASP A 209 1.14 21.75 10.84
C ASP A 209 0.44 21.72 9.46
N CYS A 210 0.09 20.54 8.93
CA CYS A 210 -0.58 20.45 7.63
C CYS A 210 -2.01 20.98 7.61
N GLY A 211 -2.60 21.31 8.77
CA GLY A 211 -3.92 21.92 8.87
C GLY A 211 -5.10 20.97 8.62
N ILE A 212 -4.87 19.65 8.58
CA ILE A 212 -5.95 18.67 8.44
C ILE A 212 -6.79 18.59 9.73
N ASP A 213 -8.11 18.63 9.59
CA ASP A 213 -9.07 18.70 10.70
C ASP A 213 -9.80 17.37 10.95
N TRP A 214 -10.06 16.61 9.89
CA TRP A 214 -10.81 15.36 9.95
C TRP A 214 -10.02 14.24 10.63
N PHE A 215 -8.73 14.09 10.32
CA PHE A 215 -7.88 13.13 11.00
C PHE A 215 -7.44 13.65 12.37
N ARG A 216 -7.41 12.75 13.37
CA ARG A 216 -7.02 13.11 14.73
C ARG A 216 -5.54 12.83 14.98
N PRO A 217 -4.75 13.82 15.42
CA PRO A 217 -3.34 13.62 15.72
C PRO A 217 -3.18 12.66 16.92
N LYS A 218 -2.20 11.76 16.81
CA LYS A 218 -1.89 10.72 17.79
C LYS A 218 -0.41 10.72 18.14
N LEU A 219 -0.02 11.71 18.94
CA LEU A 219 1.37 11.96 19.34
C LEU A 219 1.98 10.82 20.17
N ALA A 220 1.16 10.08 20.90
CA ALA A 220 1.60 8.96 21.75
C ALA A 220 1.58 7.60 21.04
N TYR A 221 1.43 7.58 19.71
CA TYR A 221 1.46 6.31 18.97
C TYR A 221 2.85 5.68 19.05
N LYS A 222 2.89 4.39 19.38
CA LYS A 222 4.09 3.56 19.36
C LYS A 222 3.88 2.43 18.37
N GLU A 223 4.98 1.92 17.83
CA GLU A 223 4.98 0.79 16.91
C GLU A 223 4.19 -0.38 17.53
N PRO A 224 3.19 -0.93 16.83
CA PRO A 224 2.31 -1.93 17.39
C PRO A 224 2.98 -3.30 17.42
N SER A 225 2.78 -4.06 18.50
CA SER A 225 3.08 -5.48 18.53
C SER A 225 1.94 -6.23 17.83
N CYS A 226 2.17 -6.65 16.59
CA CYS A 226 1.17 -7.34 15.77
C CYS A 226 1.61 -8.77 15.45
N SER A 227 0.64 -9.69 15.35
CA SER A 227 0.92 -11.09 14.99
C SER A 227 1.28 -11.24 13.52
N ARG A 228 0.76 -10.35 12.66
CA ARG A 228 1.04 -10.35 11.24
C ARG A 228 1.29 -8.93 10.74
N ARG A 229 2.40 -8.78 10.01
CA ARG A 229 2.79 -7.54 9.36
C ARG A 229 3.13 -7.76 7.89
N LEU A 230 2.59 -6.92 7.02
CA LEU A 230 3.03 -6.79 5.63
C LEU A 230 3.46 -5.34 5.38
N ALA A 231 4.72 -5.13 5.01
CA ALA A 231 5.24 -3.82 4.60
C ALA A 231 5.49 -3.76 3.10
N ILE A 232 4.85 -2.81 2.42
CA ILE A 232 5.01 -2.52 0.99
C ILE A 232 5.90 -1.28 0.89
N ASN A 233 7.18 -1.49 0.59
CA ASN A 233 8.17 -0.43 0.48
C ASN A 233 8.23 0.07 -0.97
N LEU A 234 7.80 1.31 -1.18
CA LEU A 234 7.82 1.99 -2.46
C LEU A 234 9.05 2.91 -2.50
N SER A 235 9.82 2.84 -3.58
CA SER A 235 11.00 3.68 -3.76
C SER A 235 11.22 4.09 -5.22
N CYS A 236 11.95 5.18 -5.43
CA CYS A 236 12.44 5.58 -6.76
C CYS A 236 13.93 5.23 -6.87
N CYS A 237 14.30 4.37 -7.82
CA CYS A 237 15.69 4.16 -8.19
C CYS A 237 16.19 5.36 -8.98
N ASP A 238 17.11 6.11 -8.38
CA ASP A 238 17.80 7.21 -9.04
C ASP A 238 19.16 6.72 -9.51
N MET A 239 19.36 6.59 -10.82
CA MET A 239 20.65 6.18 -11.39
C MET A 239 21.67 7.32 -11.41
N THR A 240 21.30 8.54 -11.02
CA THR A 240 22.15 9.73 -11.22
C THR A 240 22.79 10.28 -9.95
N LEU A 241 22.41 9.81 -8.76
CA LEU A 241 22.92 10.36 -7.49
C LEU A 241 23.04 9.28 -6.39
N ALA A 242 24.20 8.66 -6.29
CA ALA A 242 24.69 8.03 -5.07
C ALA A 242 26.06 8.68 -4.74
N PRO A 243 26.38 9.11 -3.50
CA PRO A 243 25.89 8.64 -2.20
C PRO A 243 25.72 9.77 -1.14
N ALA A 244 25.04 10.89 -1.43
CA ALA A 244 24.92 12.01 -0.47
C ALA A 244 23.62 12.02 0.38
N LEU A 245 22.72 11.05 0.20
CA LEU A 245 21.31 11.17 0.63
C LEU A 245 20.91 10.40 1.90
N HIS A 246 21.83 9.66 2.53
CA HIS A 246 21.47 8.79 3.66
C HIS A 246 21.26 9.55 5.00
N GLU A 247 21.84 10.73 5.17
CA GLU A 247 21.64 11.58 6.37
C GLU A 247 20.48 12.57 6.23
N ALA A 248 20.13 13.00 5.01
CA ALA A 248 19.05 13.97 4.79
C ALA A 248 17.64 13.38 5.01
N ALA A 249 17.44 12.10 4.70
CA ALA A 249 16.14 11.43 4.82
C ALA A 249 15.64 11.35 6.28
N ALA A 250 16.53 11.11 7.24
CA ALA A 250 16.18 11.04 8.65
C ALA A 250 15.76 12.40 9.25
N SER A 251 16.29 13.51 8.71
CA SER A 251 15.92 14.87 9.14
C SER A 251 14.59 15.36 8.53
N THR A 252 14.24 14.86 7.33
CA THR A 252 13.09 15.39 6.56
C THR A 252 11.75 15.08 7.21
N PHE A 253 11.63 13.97 7.94
CA PHE A 253 10.38 13.52 8.54
C PHE A 253 10.31 13.71 10.07
N GLN A 254 11.22 14.47 10.66
CA GLN A 254 11.29 14.67 12.12
C GLN A 254 10.05 15.37 12.69
N ASP A 255 9.40 16.23 11.89
CA ASP A 255 8.19 16.95 12.30
C ASP A 255 6.88 16.22 11.95
N TYR A 256 6.96 15.00 11.45
CA TYR A 256 5.80 14.22 11.04
C TYR A 256 5.22 13.44 12.23
N ILE A 257 3.91 13.47 12.33
CA ILE A 257 3.16 12.80 13.40
C ILE A 257 2.13 11.85 12.80
N TRP A 258 1.69 10.90 13.61
CA TRP A 258 0.62 9.99 13.23
C TRP A 258 -0.73 10.67 13.35
N PHE A 259 -1.55 10.53 12.32
CA PHE A 259 -2.93 10.96 12.23
C PHE A 259 -3.81 9.73 12.10
N GLN A 260 -4.85 9.60 12.92
CA GLN A 260 -5.79 8.48 12.90
C GLN A 260 -7.12 8.92 12.30
N ALA A 261 -7.70 8.11 11.41
CA ALA A 261 -9.05 8.33 10.94
C ALA A 261 -10.05 8.22 12.12
N PRO A 262 -11.04 9.13 12.22
CA PRO A 262 -12.02 9.11 13.31
C PRO A 262 -13.04 7.97 13.18
N VAL A 263 -13.09 7.32 12.02
CA VAL A 263 -14.00 6.21 11.71
C VAL A 263 -13.26 4.87 11.75
N THR A 264 -13.94 3.85 12.27
CA THR A 264 -13.49 2.45 12.19
C THR A 264 -14.40 1.72 11.21
N LEU A 265 -13.85 1.37 10.05
CA LEU A 265 -14.59 0.66 9.02
C LEU A 265 -14.85 -0.77 9.49
N LYS A 266 -16.10 -1.22 9.50
CA LYS A 266 -16.39 -2.64 9.78
C LYS A 266 -16.47 -3.39 8.47
N GLY A 267 -15.72 -4.48 8.36
CA GLY A 267 -15.89 -5.40 7.25
C GLY A 267 -17.31 -5.95 7.19
N PHE A 268 -17.69 -6.48 6.04
CA PHE A 268 -18.94 -7.20 5.85
C PHE A 268 -18.75 -8.33 4.86
N HIS A 269 -19.48 -9.42 5.08
CA HIS A 269 -19.54 -10.57 4.19
C HIS A 269 -21.01 -10.98 4.11
N GLU A 270 -21.44 -11.36 2.91
CA GLU A 270 -22.75 -11.96 2.61
C GLU A 270 -22.52 -13.30 1.93
#